data_AF-A0A218WCQ0-F1
#
_entry.id   AF-A0A218WCQ0-F1
#
_cell.length_a   1.000
_cell.length_b   1.000
_cell.length_c   1.000
_cell.angle_alpha   90.00
_cell.angle_beta   90.00
_cell.angle_gamma   90.00
#
_symmetry.space_group_name_H-M   'P 1'
#
loop_
_entity.id
_entity.type
_entity.pdbx_description
1 polymer ?
#
loop_
_entity_poly.entity_id
_entity_poly.type
_entity_poly.pdbx_seq_one_letter_code
_entity_poly.pdbx_strand_id
1 'polypeptide(L)'
;MRRGGYLKNPIAFICAVVSACCLFVVFVSVLRLPEAPAGISSFEPHSATKIRKLSWRSDGPDLGVFGEMMIEMLPKDLAFTVFVPSKEAFVRDLRLSPINSSLYKQNTSDNYAIISRVLGFSAVPRDLSSSTLPIGQEVNYDSLSGFTLHASKDEVGRVVVNGVQSKRVDIKKGDIVVHVMDGVVMDADFEQSVQPDDD
;
A
#
# COMPACT_ATOMS: atom_id res chain seq x y z
N MET A 1 -37.40 -52.24 -10.70
CA MET A 1 -36.86 -50.97 -10.16
C MET A 1 -35.42 -50.80 -10.64
N ARG A 2 -35.03 -49.55 -10.93
CA ARG A 2 -34.01 -49.12 -11.91
C ARG A 2 -32.59 -49.69 -11.70
N ARG A 3 -32.03 -50.23 -12.79
CA ARG A 3 -30.61 -50.64 -12.93
C ARG A 3 -29.72 -49.39 -13.03
N GLY A 4 -28.76 -49.26 -12.11
CA GLY A 4 -27.71 -48.25 -12.17
C GLY A 4 -26.74 -48.54 -13.30
N GLY A 5 -26.69 -47.65 -14.30
CA GLY A 5 -25.73 -47.69 -15.39
C GLY A 5 -24.40 -47.09 -14.93
N TYR A 6 -23.51 -47.91 -14.39
CA TYR A 6 -22.09 -47.55 -14.29
C TYR A 6 -21.53 -47.38 -15.72
N LEU A 7 -20.99 -46.20 -16.01
CA LEU A 7 -20.40 -45.88 -17.31
C LEU A 7 -19.33 -46.90 -17.68
N LYS A 8 -19.46 -47.52 -18.85
CA LYS A 8 -18.56 -48.57 -19.37
C LYS A 8 -17.17 -48.07 -19.79
N ASN A 9 -16.87 -46.77 -19.63
CA ASN A 9 -15.65 -46.13 -20.07
C ASN A 9 -14.90 -45.54 -18.86
N PRO A 10 -13.80 -46.16 -18.38
CA PRO A 10 -13.09 -45.69 -17.20
C PRO A 10 -12.51 -44.29 -17.39
N ILE A 11 -12.12 -43.92 -18.61
CA ILE A 11 -11.63 -42.59 -18.96
C ILE A 11 -12.73 -41.52 -18.80
N ALA A 12 -13.94 -41.81 -19.29
CA ALA A 12 -15.06 -40.87 -19.17
C ALA A 12 -15.48 -40.67 -17.71
N PHE A 13 -15.40 -41.73 -16.89
CA PHE A 13 -15.65 -41.67 -15.46
C PHE A 13 -14.61 -40.79 -14.75
N ILE A 14 -13.32 -40.99 -15.04
CA ILE A 14 -12.25 -40.17 -14.45
C ILE A 14 -12.41 -38.70 -14.86
N CYS A 15 -12.66 -38.41 -16.13
CA CYS A 15 -12.90 -37.03 -16.59
C CYS A 15 -14.10 -36.39 -15.89
N ALA A 16 -15.19 -37.12 -15.68
CA ALA A 16 -16.36 -36.63 -14.97
C ALA A 16 -16.05 -36.32 -13.49
N VAL A 17 -15.29 -37.18 -12.82
CA VAL A 17 -14.87 -36.97 -11.42
C VAL A 17 -13.94 -35.77 -11.30
N VAL A 18 -12.94 -35.65 -12.17
CA VAL A 18 -12.01 -34.50 -12.18
C VAL A 18 -12.77 -33.21 -12.44
N SER A 19 -13.68 -33.20 -13.42
CA SER A 19 -14.51 -32.03 -13.73
C SER A 19 -15.40 -31.64 -12.54
N ALA A 20 -16.03 -32.61 -11.87
CA ALA A 20 -16.83 -32.36 -10.67
C ALA A 20 -15.99 -31.81 -9.51
N CYS A 21 -14.78 -32.34 -9.28
CA CYS A 21 -13.85 -31.83 -8.29
C CYS A 21 -13.43 -30.38 -8.59
N CYS A 22 -13.07 -30.06 -9.83
CA CYS A 22 -12.72 -28.71 -10.24
C CYS A 22 -13.88 -27.73 -10.01
N LEU A 23 -15.10 -28.11 -10.41
CA LEU A 23 -16.29 -27.30 -10.17
C LEU A 23 -16.58 -27.12 -8.68
N PHE A 24 -16.37 -28.16 -7.86
CA PHE A 24 -16.54 -28.08 -6.42
C PHE A 24 -15.52 -27.13 -5.78
N VAL A 25 -14.25 -27.19 -6.18
CA VAL A 25 -13.24 -26.24 -5.70
C VAL A 25 -13.61 -24.80 -6.09
N VAL A 26 -13.99 -24.56 -7.34
CA VAL A 26 -14.45 -23.23 -7.78
C VAL A 26 -15.66 -22.77 -6.98
N PHE A 27 -16.63 -23.66 -6.74
CA PHE A 27 -17.83 -23.35 -5.98
C PHE A 27 -17.51 -23.02 -4.51
N VAL A 28 -16.63 -23.80 -3.86
CA VAL A 28 -16.17 -23.50 -2.50
C VAL A 28 -15.39 -22.19 -2.45
N SER A 29 -14.56 -21.89 -3.45
CA SER A 29 -13.84 -20.61 -3.54
C SER A 29 -14.78 -19.42 -3.73
N VAL A 30 -15.86 -19.57 -4.50
CA VAL A 30 -16.89 -18.52 -4.68
C VAL A 30 -17.76 -18.36 -3.42
N LEU A 31 -18.11 -19.46 -2.74
CA LEU A 31 -18.87 -19.43 -1.49
C LEU A 31 -18.03 -19.00 -0.28
N ARG A 32 -16.70 -18.97 -0.40
CA ARG A 32 -15.76 -18.49 0.62
C ARG A 32 -15.35 -17.03 0.38
N LEU A 33 -16.05 -16.27 -0.46
CA LEU A 33 -15.96 -14.82 -0.35
C LEU A 33 -16.45 -14.41 1.05
N PRO A 34 -15.67 -13.64 1.83
CA PRO A 34 -16.20 -13.03 3.04
C PRO A 34 -17.40 -12.15 2.62
N GLU A 35 -18.52 -12.27 3.35
CA GLU A 35 -19.70 -11.46 3.10
C GLU A 35 -19.32 -9.98 3.02
N ALA A 36 -19.36 -9.42 1.81
CA ALA A 36 -19.46 -7.98 1.64
C ALA A 36 -20.79 -7.54 2.27
N PRO A 37 -20.83 -6.53 3.14
CA PRO A 37 -22.07 -6.06 3.72
C PRO A 37 -22.92 -5.43 2.61
N ALA A 38 -23.95 -6.13 2.17
CA ALA A 38 -24.96 -5.62 1.28
C ALA A 38 -25.96 -4.77 2.07
N GLY A 39 -25.92 -3.44 1.85
CA GLY A 39 -26.89 -2.51 2.40
C GLY A 39 -26.78 -1.09 1.83
N ILE A 40 -27.17 -0.94 0.55
CA ILE A 40 -28.08 0.09 -0.04
C ILE A 40 -27.92 1.53 0.51
N SER A 41 -27.61 2.61 -0.23
CA SER A 41 -28.09 3.09 -1.54
C SER A 41 -27.27 4.32 -2.02
N SER A 42 -27.45 4.65 -3.31
CA SER A 42 -27.11 5.90 -4.02
C SER A 42 -25.63 6.14 -4.36
N PHE A 43 -25.26 5.62 -5.53
CA PHE A 43 -24.13 6.11 -6.31
C PHE A 43 -24.56 7.40 -7.02
N GLU A 44 -24.26 8.56 -6.43
CA GLU A 44 -24.15 9.81 -7.17
C GLU A 44 -22.69 10.00 -7.61
N PRO A 45 -22.43 10.41 -8.86
CA PRO A 45 -21.08 10.69 -9.32
C PRO A 45 -20.67 12.09 -8.83
N HIS A 46 -20.01 12.17 -7.69
CA HIS A 46 -19.46 13.43 -7.20
C HIS A 46 -18.06 13.66 -7.75
N SER A 47 -18.02 14.24 -8.94
CA SER A 47 -16.98 15.19 -9.29
C SER A 47 -17.02 16.38 -8.31
N ALA A 48 -15.83 16.88 -7.98
CA ALA A 48 -15.55 18.22 -7.49
C ALA A 48 -16.31 18.73 -6.23
N THR A 49 -15.49 19.09 -5.22
CA THR A 49 -15.79 20.09 -4.19
C THR A 49 -16.44 19.56 -2.90
N LYS A 50 -15.61 19.01 -2.01
CA LYS A 50 -15.73 19.24 -0.56
C LYS A 50 -14.47 18.82 0.17
N ILE A 51 -13.50 19.75 0.20
CA ILE A 51 -12.57 19.87 1.33
C ILE A 51 -13.43 20.34 2.51
N ARG A 52 -14.25 19.44 3.05
CA ARG A 52 -14.97 19.67 4.30
C ARG A 52 -13.99 19.29 5.38
N LYS A 53 -13.29 20.31 5.89
CA LYS A 53 -12.93 20.51 7.30
C LYS A 53 -13.37 19.34 8.19
N LEU A 54 -12.62 18.25 8.14
CA LEU A 54 -12.77 17.15 9.07
C LEU A 54 -11.83 17.49 10.21
N SER A 55 -12.43 17.87 11.33
CA SER A 55 -11.75 18.10 12.58
C SER A 55 -11.15 16.78 13.06
N TRP A 56 -9.97 16.44 12.57
CA TRP A 56 -9.12 15.47 13.25
C TRP A 56 -8.66 16.14 14.54
N ARG A 57 -9.06 15.59 15.69
CA ARG A 57 -8.27 15.73 16.91
C ARG A 57 -6.91 15.12 16.59
N SER A 58 -5.96 15.94 16.15
CA SER A 58 -4.59 15.51 15.84
C SER A 58 -3.80 15.29 17.13
N ASP A 59 -4.11 14.21 17.84
CA ASP A 59 -3.19 13.63 18.83
C ASP A 59 -2.25 12.59 18.17
N GLY A 60 -2.35 12.40 16.85
CA GLY A 60 -1.48 11.54 16.06
C GLY A 60 -0.22 12.26 15.57
N PRO A 61 0.87 11.52 15.26
CA PRO A 61 2.08 12.11 14.69
C PRO A 61 1.77 12.80 13.37
N ASP A 62 2.28 14.01 13.23
CA ASP A 62 2.02 14.90 12.09
C ASP A 62 2.78 14.43 10.84
N LEU A 63 2.11 13.60 10.02
CA LEU A 63 2.62 13.09 8.74
C LEU A 63 2.57 14.14 7.62
N GLY A 64 1.93 15.28 7.86
CA GLY A 64 1.65 16.26 6.81
C GLY A 64 0.63 15.79 5.77
N VAL A 65 0.27 16.69 4.86
CA VAL A 65 -0.82 16.43 3.89
C VAL A 65 -0.48 15.29 2.94
N PHE A 66 0.76 15.23 2.46
CA PHE A 66 1.21 14.18 1.54
C PHE A 66 1.39 12.82 2.22
N GLY A 67 1.90 12.80 3.46
CA GLY A 67 1.98 11.58 4.24
C GLY A 67 0.61 11.01 4.57
N GLU A 68 -0.35 11.84 4.99
CA GLU A 68 -1.73 11.38 5.20
C GLU A 68 -2.37 10.90 3.88
N MET A 69 -2.09 11.57 2.75
CA MET A 69 -2.56 11.13 1.43
C MET A 69 -2.07 9.72 1.08
N MET A 70 -0.81 9.37 1.36
CA MET A 70 -0.28 8.02 1.16
C MET A 70 -1.08 6.97 1.96
N ILE A 71 -1.41 7.27 3.22
CA ILE A 71 -2.17 6.36 4.08
C ILE A 71 -3.62 6.23 3.60
N GLU A 72 -4.22 7.32 3.13
CA GLU A 72 -5.60 7.32 2.60
C GLU A 72 -5.74 6.52 1.31
N MET A 73 -4.66 6.35 0.52
CA MET A 73 -4.64 5.53 -0.69
C MET A 73 -4.64 4.01 -0.40
N LEU A 74 -4.35 3.59 0.83
CA LEU A 74 -4.28 2.18 1.20
C LEU A 74 -5.62 1.66 1.75
N PRO A 75 -5.93 0.37 1.52
CA PRO A 75 -7.05 -0.29 2.20
C PRO A 75 -6.77 -0.37 3.70
N LYS A 76 -7.78 0.00 4.51
CA LYS A 76 -7.64 0.18 5.97
C LYS A 76 -7.76 -1.12 6.76
N ASP A 77 -8.22 -2.18 6.12
CA ASP A 77 -8.54 -3.50 6.66
C ASP A 77 -7.45 -4.55 6.36
N LEU A 78 -6.31 -4.11 5.83
CA LEU A 78 -5.18 -4.96 5.49
C LEU A 78 -3.91 -4.48 6.19
N ALA A 79 -3.04 -5.44 6.54
CA ALA A 79 -1.76 -5.15 7.14
C ALA A 79 -0.78 -4.61 6.09
N PHE A 80 -0.35 -3.37 6.28
CA PHE A 80 0.67 -2.72 5.47
C PHE A 80 1.75 -2.10 6.36
N THR A 81 2.96 -2.02 5.83
CA THR A 81 3.99 -1.13 6.37
C THR A 81 4.32 -0.09 5.32
N VAL A 82 4.36 1.18 5.71
CA VAL A 82 4.65 2.30 4.80
C VAL A 82 5.82 3.12 5.33
N PHE A 83 6.84 3.27 4.49
CA PHE A 83 7.99 4.12 4.74
C PHE A 83 7.69 5.53 4.21
N VAL A 84 6.98 6.33 5.01
CA VAL A 84 6.47 7.66 4.62
C VAL A 84 7.58 8.71 4.72
N PRO A 85 7.87 9.48 3.66
CA PRO A 85 8.81 10.59 3.75
C PRO A 85 8.39 11.64 4.80
N SER A 86 9.35 12.25 5.49
CA SER A 86 9.06 13.40 6.34
C SER A 86 8.61 14.61 5.51
N LYS A 87 7.99 15.60 6.16
CA LYS A 87 7.60 16.86 5.50
C LYS A 87 8.77 17.53 4.78
N GLU A 88 9.94 17.50 5.42
CA GLU A 88 11.16 18.06 4.86
C GLU A 88 11.63 17.25 3.65
N ALA A 89 11.55 15.91 3.71
CA ALA A 89 11.90 15.04 2.58
C ALA A 89 10.96 15.24 1.37
N PHE A 90 9.66 15.40 1.59
CA PHE A 90 8.71 15.74 0.51
C PHE A 90 9.10 17.02 -0.22
N VAL A 91 9.49 18.07 0.52
CA VAL A 91 9.90 19.34 -0.08
C VAL A 91 11.26 19.23 -0.74
N ARG A 92 12.22 18.58 -0.08
CA ARG A 92 13.61 18.51 -0.53
C ARG A 92 13.79 17.59 -1.74
N ASP A 93 13.21 16.39 -1.67
CA ASP A 93 13.50 15.31 -2.62
C ASP A 93 12.46 15.25 -3.75
N LEU A 94 11.21 15.67 -3.49
CA LEU A 94 10.12 15.64 -4.47
C LEU A 94 9.61 17.04 -4.86
N ARG A 95 10.15 18.10 -4.25
CA ARG A 95 9.72 19.51 -4.49
C ARG A 95 8.23 19.73 -4.22
N LEU A 96 7.63 18.90 -3.38
CA LEU A 96 6.23 18.98 -3.01
C LEU A 96 6.08 19.89 -1.79
N SER A 97 5.63 21.12 -2.02
CA SER A 97 5.34 22.08 -0.94
C SER A 97 3.84 22.25 -0.70
N PRO A 98 3.37 22.16 0.57
CA PRO A 98 1.97 22.43 0.91
C PRO A 98 1.54 23.91 0.77
N ILE A 99 2.49 24.83 0.55
CA ILE A 99 2.33 26.26 0.87
C ILE A 99 1.36 27.02 -0.04
N ASN A 100 1.00 26.51 -1.22
CA ASN A 100 0.02 27.19 -2.10
C ASN A 100 -1.34 26.49 -2.07
N SER A 101 -2.11 26.76 -1.01
CA SER A 101 -3.49 26.30 -0.82
C SER A 101 -4.47 26.75 -1.93
N SER A 102 -4.06 27.68 -2.80
CA SER A 102 -4.76 28.07 -4.03
C SER A 102 -4.34 27.29 -5.30
N LEU A 103 -3.09 26.79 -5.36
CA LEU A 103 -2.58 25.96 -6.46
C LEU A 103 -2.84 24.46 -6.27
N TYR A 104 -3.28 24.07 -5.07
CA TYR A 104 -3.64 22.67 -4.77
C TYR A 104 -4.65 22.11 -5.77
N LYS A 105 -5.59 22.93 -6.28
CA LYS A 105 -6.59 22.50 -7.28
C LYS A 105 -6.06 22.37 -8.70
N GLN A 106 -4.93 23.00 -9.04
CA GLN A 106 -4.44 23.05 -10.42
C GLN A 106 -3.44 21.92 -10.71
N ASN A 107 -2.69 21.47 -9.71
CA ASN A 107 -1.65 20.43 -9.83
C ASN A 107 -1.96 19.16 -8.99
N THR A 108 -3.22 18.94 -8.60
CA THR A 108 -3.61 17.75 -7.81
C THR A 108 -3.27 16.44 -8.51
N SER A 109 -3.37 16.40 -9.85
CA SER A 109 -3.11 15.18 -10.63
C SER A 109 -1.64 14.79 -10.58
N ASP A 110 -0.74 15.75 -10.78
CA ASP A 110 0.70 15.49 -10.81
C ASP A 110 1.21 15.10 -9.42
N ASN A 111 0.74 15.80 -8.39
CA ASN A 111 1.02 15.42 -7.01
C ASN A 111 0.51 14.01 -6.71
N TYR A 112 -0.71 13.67 -7.12
CA TYR A 112 -1.26 12.32 -6.93
C TYR A 112 -0.42 11.26 -7.67
N ALA A 113 0.03 11.54 -8.89
CA ALA A 113 0.89 10.64 -9.64
C ALA A 113 2.23 10.40 -8.92
N ILE A 114 2.89 11.47 -8.45
CA ILE A 114 4.13 11.37 -7.66
C ILE A 114 3.90 10.58 -6.37
N ILE A 115 2.87 10.93 -5.59
CA ILE A 115 2.57 10.29 -4.30
C ILE A 115 2.21 8.81 -4.48
N SER A 116 1.39 8.48 -5.48
CA SER A 116 1.04 7.08 -5.77
C SER A 116 2.26 6.26 -6.22
N ARG A 117 3.18 6.87 -6.98
CA ARG A 117 4.42 6.23 -7.40
C ARG A 117 5.35 5.97 -6.21
N VAL A 118 5.56 6.98 -5.36
CA VAL A 118 6.33 6.86 -4.11
C VAL A 118 5.71 5.81 -3.18
N LEU A 119 4.39 5.80 -3.04
CA LEU A 119 3.68 4.77 -2.27
C LEU A 119 3.97 3.36 -2.82
N GLY A 120 3.98 3.20 -4.15
CA GLY A 120 4.33 1.94 -4.80
C GLY A 120 5.72 1.42 -4.39
N PHE A 121 6.71 2.30 -4.30
CA PHE A 121 8.07 1.94 -3.88
C PHE A 121 8.23 1.71 -2.38
N SER A 122 7.47 2.44 -1.56
CA SER A 122 7.72 2.56 -0.12
C SER A 122 6.74 1.78 0.77
N ALA A 123 5.74 1.12 0.20
CA ALA A 123 4.79 0.29 0.96
C ALA A 123 5.04 -1.20 0.75
N VAL A 124 5.00 -1.97 1.83
CA VAL A 124 5.10 -3.43 1.85
C VAL A 124 3.78 -4.02 2.36
N PRO A 125 3.18 -5.01 1.67
CA PRO A 125 1.89 -5.61 2.05
C PRO A 125 2.01 -6.61 3.22
N ARG A 126 2.60 -6.18 4.34
CA ARG A 126 2.69 -6.92 5.60
C ARG A 126 3.07 -5.99 6.76
N ASP A 127 2.86 -6.46 7.99
CA ASP A 127 3.36 -5.81 9.20
C ASP A 127 4.88 -6.02 9.34
N LEU A 128 5.63 -4.92 9.36
CA LEU A 128 7.06 -4.82 9.63
C LEU A 128 7.30 -3.76 10.71
N SER A 129 7.13 -4.15 11.96
CA SER A 129 7.61 -3.35 13.09
C SER A 129 9.14 -3.28 13.15
N SER A 130 9.67 -2.22 13.76
CA SER A 130 11.12 -2.09 14.01
C SER A 130 11.66 -3.26 14.84
N SER A 131 10.84 -3.83 15.72
CA SER A 131 11.22 -4.97 16.56
C SER A 131 11.51 -6.24 15.75
N THR A 132 10.86 -6.41 14.60
CA THR A 132 11.01 -7.56 13.70
C THR A 132 12.27 -7.47 12.83
N LEU A 133 12.80 -6.26 12.61
CA LEU A 133 13.98 -6.06 11.79
C LEU A 133 15.27 -6.39 12.56
N PRO A 134 16.22 -7.13 11.94
CA PRO A 134 17.49 -7.44 12.55
C PRO A 134 18.40 -6.21 12.59
N ILE A 135 19.29 -6.18 13.59
CA ILE A 135 20.24 -5.08 13.78
C ILE A 135 21.42 -5.26 12.84
N GLY A 136 21.74 -4.23 12.04
CA GLY A 136 22.92 -4.18 11.17
C GLY A 136 22.93 -5.17 10.00
N GLN A 137 21.87 -5.96 9.84
CA GLN A 137 21.71 -6.92 8.75
C GLN A 137 20.49 -6.53 7.91
N GLU A 138 20.68 -6.46 6.59
CA GLU A 138 19.58 -6.15 5.68
C GLU A 138 18.75 -7.39 5.37
N VAL A 139 17.43 -7.20 5.31
CA VAL A 139 16.45 -8.19 4.87
C VAL A 139 15.70 -7.61 3.69
N ASN A 140 15.50 -8.44 2.67
CA ASN A 140 14.82 -8.04 1.45
C ASN A 140 13.30 -8.17 1.61
N TYR A 141 12.57 -7.16 1.16
CA TYR A 141 11.12 -7.15 1.06
C TYR A 141 10.70 -6.61 -0.30
N ASP A 142 9.60 -7.12 -0.85
CA ASP A 142 9.03 -6.58 -2.07
C ASP A 142 8.01 -5.49 -1.73
N SER A 143 8.17 -4.32 -2.34
CA SER A 143 7.18 -3.25 -2.25
C SER A 143 5.93 -3.56 -3.07
N LEU A 144 4.92 -2.70 -2.97
CA LEU A 144 3.71 -2.76 -3.79
C LEU A 144 3.99 -2.73 -5.31
N SER A 145 5.02 -2.02 -5.75
CA SER A 145 5.46 -1.99 -7.15
C SER A 145 6.38 -3.14 -7.55
N GLY A 146 6.74 -4.03 -6.61
CA GLY A 146 7.76 -5.07 -6.81
C GLY A 146 9.19 -4.55 -6.70
N PHE A 147 9.39 -3.32 -6.22
CA PHE A 147 10.71 -2.76 -5.95
C PHE A 147 11.28 -3.40 -4.68
N THR A 148 12.52 -3.91 -4.75
CA THR A 148 13.17 -4.57 -3.62
C THR A 148 13.65 -3.53 -2.60
N LEU A 149 13.18 -3.71 -1.37
CA LEU A 149 13.56 -2.93 -0.20
C LEU A 149 14.52 -3.72 0.68
N HIS A 150 15.70 -3.15 0.91
CA HIS A 150 16.71 -3.62 1.84
C HIS A 150 16.49 -2.92 3.18
N ALA A 151 15.77 -3.58 4.08
CA ALA A 151 15.41 -3.02 5.38
C ALA A 151 16.25 -3.63 6.51
N SER A 152 16.71 -2.78 7.42
CA SER A 152 17.45 -3.17 8.62
C SER A 152 17.09 -2.24 9.78
N LYS A 153 17.58 -2.57 10.98
CA LYS A 153 17.54 -1.69 12.15
C LYS A 153 18.96 -1.28 12.52
N ASP A 154 19.18 -0.01 12.82
CA ASP A 154 20.46 0.46 13.35
C ASP A 154 20.59 0.20 14.86
N GLU A 155 21.78 0.43 15.42
CA GLU A 155 22.06 0.20 16.85
C GLU A 155 21.24 1.11 17.79
N VAL A 156 20.72 2.22 17.27
CA VAL A 156 19.90 3.20 18.00
C VAL A 156 18.40 2.85 17.93
N GLY A 157 18.04 1.85 17.13
CA GLY A 157 16.67 1.38 16.94
C GLY A 157 15.91 2.08 15.82
N ARG A 158 16.59 2.85 14.95
CA ARG A 158 15.99 3.42 13.75
C ARG A 158 15.90 2.36 12.66
N VAL A 159 14.84 2.43 11.88
CA VAL A 159 14.69 1.62 10.67
C VAL A 159 15.45 2.28 9.53
N VAL A 160 16.24 1.51 8.80
CA VAL A 160 16.97 1.95 7.61
C VAL A 160 16.45 1.15 6.43
N VAL A 161 16.05 1.82 5.36
CA VAL A 161 15.55 1.20 4.12
C VAL A 161 16.28 1.79 2.93
N ASN A 162 17.00 0.97 2.17
CA ASN A 162 17.79 1.40 1.01
C ASN A 162 18.71 2.60 1.35
N GLY A 163 19.32 2.59 2.53
CA GLY A 163 20.16 3.67 3.03
C GLY A 163 19.43 4.88 3.62
N VAL A 164 18.11 4.98 3.48
CA VAL A 164 17.30 6.06 4.07
C VAL A 164 16.95 5.73 5.51
N GLN A 165 17.26 6.63 6.45
CA GLN A 165 17.00 6.44 7.88
C GLN A 165 15.62 6.94 8.31
N SER A 166 15.00 6.27 9.27
CA SER A 166 13.77 6.72 9.90
C SER A 166 14.01 7.84 10.93
N LYS A 167 13.17 8.86 10.93
CA LYS A 167 13.01 9.84 12.03
C LYS A 167 12.10 9.32 13.15
N ARG A 168 11.07 8.55 12.79
CA ARG A 168 10.12 7.96 13.73
C ARG A 168 9.71 6.59 13.22
N VAL A 169 9.49 5.64 14.13
CA VAL A 169 9.17 4.25 13.81
C VAL A 169 7.89 3.81 14.51
N ASP A 170 7.28 2.73 14.00
CA ASP A 170 6.17 2.01 14.64
C ASP A 170 4.92 2.84 14.95
N ILE A 171 4.62 3.83 14.10
CA ILE A 171 3.39 4.61 14.22
C ILE A 171 2.21 3.75 13.70
N LYS A 172 1.23 3.48 14.56
CA LYS A 172 0.05 2.71 14.16
C LYS A 172 -1.08 3.60 13.63
N LYS A 173 -1.63 3.25 12.47
CA LYS A 173 -2.83 3.83 11.84
C LYS A 173 -3.77 2.69 11.43
N GLY A 174 -4.55 2.18 12.39
CA GLY A 174 -5.30 0.93 12.18
C GLY A 174 -4.35 -0.26 12.08
N ASP A 175 -4.50 -1.09 11.05
CA ASP A 175 -3.61 -2.22 10.75
C ASP A 175 -2.36 -1.82 9.94
N ILE A 176 -2.20 -0.52 9.67
CA ILE A 176 -1.03 0.03 8.96
C ILE A 176 0.04 0.46 9.96
N VAL A 177 1.27 0.00 9.75
CA VAL A 177 2.47 0.46 10.44
C VAL A 177 3.16 1.53 9.59
N VAL A 178 3.48 2.67 10.19
CA VAL A 178 4.13 3.80 9.53
C VAL A 178 5.48 4.07 10.14
N HIS A 179 6.51 4.13 9.29
CA HIS A 179 7.84 4.63 9.63
C HIS A 179 8.06 5.93 8.87
N VAL A 180 8.35 7.02 9.59
CA VAL A 180 8.64 8.32 8.97
C VAL A 180 10.12 8.37 8.62
N MET A 181 10.45 8.61 7.36
CA MET A 181 11.79 8.55 6.79
C MET A 181 12.39 9.95 6.57
N ASP A 182 13.70 10.12 6.77
CA ASP A 182 14.43 11.36 6.46
C ASP A 182 14.84 11.46 4.98
N GLY A 183 14.05 10.87 4.11
CA GLY A 183 14.28 10.81 2.68
C GLY A 183 13.15 10.07 2.02
N VAL A 184 13.25 9.91 0.71
CA VAL A 184 12.26 9.20 -0.08
C VAL A 184 12.85 7.91 -0.61
N VAL A 185 12.17 6.80 -0.37
CA VAL A 185 12.54 5.50 -0.90
C VAL A 185 11.90 5.34 -2.28
N MET A 186 12.72 5.30 -3.33
CA MET A 186 12.30 5.16 -4.73
C MET A 186 13.39 4.49 -5.57
N ASP A 187 13.09 4.16 -6.83
CA ASP A 187 14.10 3.72 -7.79
C ASP A 187 14.86 4.91 -8.41
N ALA A 188 16.04 4.64 -8.97
CA ALA A 188 16.92 5.66 -9.54
C ALA A 188 16.31 6.35 -10.77
N ASP A 189 15.53 5.62 -11.58
CA ASP A 189 14.87 6.15 -12.77
C ASP A 189 13.85 7.23 -12.37
N PHE A 190 13.06 6.97 -11.33
CA PHE A 190 12.10 7.93 -10.80
C PHE A 190 12.80 9.08 -10.09
N GLU A 191 13.87 8.83 -9.34
CA GLU A 191 14.69 9.88 -8.73
C GLU A 191 15.20 10.87 -9.78
N GLN A 192 15.73 10.36 -10.89
CA GLN A 192 16.17 11.20 -12.00
C GLN A 192 15.01 11.98 -12.64
N SER A 193 13.81 11.39 -12.72
CA SER A 193 12.65 12.07 -13.31
C SER A 193 12.11 13.25 -12.50
N VAL A 194 12.45 13.33 -11.20
CA VAL A 194 12.03 14.42 -10.30
C VAL A 194 13.15 15.42 -10.02
N GLN A 195 14.37 15.14 -10.51
CA GLN A 195 15.49 16.06 -10.47
C GLN A 195 15.28 17.25 -11.43
N PRO A 196 15.92 18.42 -11.15
CA PRO A 196 15.89 19.52 -12.10
C PRO A 196 16.62 19.12 -13.38
N ASP A 197 16.19 19.70 -14.51
CA ASP A 197 17.07 19.78 -15.67
C ASP A 197 18.29 20.64 -15.26
N ASP A 198 19.50 20.11 -15.45
CA ASP A 198 20.73 20.88 -15.25
C ASP A 198 20.81 21.96 -16.35
N ASP A 199 20.47 23.21 -16.00
CA ASP A 199 20.67 24.41 -16.84
C ASP A 199 22.14 24.88 -16.87
#